data_AF-A0A839HH95-F1
#
_entry.id   AF-A0A839HH95-F1
#
_cell.length_a   1.000
_cell.length_b   1.000
_cell.length_c   1.000
_cell.angle_alpha   90.00
_cell.angle_beta   90.00
_cell.angle_gamma   90.00
#
_symmetry.space_group_name_H-M   'P 1'
#
loop_
_entity.id
_entity.type
_entity.pdbx_description
1 polymer ?
#
loop_
_entity_poly.entity_id
_entity_poly.type
_entity_poly.pdbx_seq_one_letter_code
_entity_poly.pdbx_strand_id
1 'polypeptide(L)'
;MSDIIENILDLIHEMAFDRRNAEAKITFQGLEILKHLIKLLKWEDSYNHNKHIGDINGWLFSIQRITYKPKNKRFKSEQYYQFLFEEQVKSLDDINTYIKIDLKDYSNLKVKNSNEYVYTELCSLYKKISVDISDGLFIGIDKYGTNYQTTRAV
;
A
#
# COMPACT_ATOMS: atom_id res chain seq x y z
N MET A 1 9.88 44.06 -9.42
CA MET A 1 9.70 43.46 -8.07
C MET A 1 8.41 42.66 -8.01
N SER A 2 7.31 43.14 -8.60
CA SER A 2 6.06 42.37 -8.82
C SER A 2 6.30 41.04 -9.56
N ASP A 3 7.00 41.08 -10.70
CA ASP A 3 7.20 39.89 -11.55
C ASP A 3 8.01 38.78 -10.86
N ILE A 4 8.95 39.13 -9.98
CA ILE A 4 9.73 38.13 -9.22
C ILE A 4 8.85 37.45 -8.18
N ILE A 5 7.97 38.20 -7.52
CA ILE A 5 7.05 37.66 -6.52
C ILE A 5 6.02 36.74 -7.19
N GLU A 6 5.47 37.14 -8.33
CA GLU A 6 4.51 36.36 -9.11
C GLU A 6 5.13 35.02 -9.56
N ASN A 7 6.34 35.05 -10.13
CA ASN A 7 7.06 33.84 -10.51
C ASN A 7 7.36 32.89 -9.33
N ILE A 8 7.63 33.42 -8.13
CA ILE A 8 7.83 32.59 -6.93
C ILE A 8 6.52 31.94 -6.49
N LEU A 9 5.40 32.67 -6.54
CA LEU A 9 4.08 32.13 -6.19
C LEU A 9 3.66 31.01 -7.14
N ASP A 10 3.87 31.18 -8.44
CA ASP A 10 3.58 30.16 -9.44
C ASP A 10 4.38 28.88 -9.19
N LEU A 11 5.68 29.00 -8.91
CA LEU A 11 6.52 27.86 -8.58
C LEU A 11 6.04 27.12 -7.31
N ILE A 12 5.63 27.86 -6.29
CA ILE A 12 5.08 27.27 -5.05
C ILE A 12 3.78 26.51 -5.34
N HIS A 13 2.90 27.08 -6.16
CA HIS A 13 1.65 26.44 -6.55
C HIS A 13 1.88 25.17 -7.36
N GLU A 14 2.77 25.21 -8.36
CA GLU A 14 3.15 24.03 -9.14
C GLU A 14 3.71 22.92 -8.26
N MET A 15 4.63 23.25 -7.33
CA MET A 15 5.21 22.28 -6.41
C MET A 15 4.16 21.66 -5.48
N ALA A 16 3.23 22.47 -4.96
CA ALA A 16 2.14 21.99 -4.13
C ALA A 16 1.15 21.11 -4.91
N PHE A 17 0.93 21.41 -6.19
CA PHE A 17 0.08 20.62 -7.07
C PHE A 17 0.70 19.26 -7.40
N ASP A 18 1.96 19.23 -7.81
CA ASP A 18 2.70 17.99 -8.10
C ASP A 18 2.74 17.07 -6.89
N ARG A 19 2.98 17.63 -5.70
CA ARG A 19 2.97 16.87 -4.45
C ARG A 19 1.59 16.27 -4.14
N ARG A 20 0.51 17.04 -4.30
CA ARG A 20 -0.86 16.55 -4.08
C ARG A 20 -1.25 15.45 -5.06
N ASN A 21 -0.83 15.56 -6.32
CA ASN A 21 -1.05 14.51 -7.32
C ASN A 21 -0.30 13.23 -6.99
N ALA A 22 0.93 13.34 -6.49
CA ALA A 22 1.71 12.19 -6.05
C ALA A 22 1.04 11.47 -4.86
N GLU A 23 0.61 12.23 -3.85
CA GLU A 23 -0.14 11.71 -2.70
C GLU A 23 -1.41 10.98 -3.13
N ALA A 24 -2.26 11.62 -3.94
CA ALA A 24 -3.51 11.03 -4.40
C ALA A 24 -3.31 9.69 -5.15
N LYS A 25 -2.26 9.60 -5.97
CA LYS A 25 -1.93 8.34 -6.69
C LYS A 25 -1.51 7.23 -5.72
N ILE A 26 -0.69 7.56 -4.73
CA ILE A 26 -0.24 6.59 -3.71
C ILE A 26 -1.44 6.10 -2.91
N THR A 27 -2.29 7.01 -2.42
CA THR A 27 -3.48 6.68 -1.63
C THR A 27 -4.46 5.81 -2.40
N PHE A 28 -4.71 6.14 -3.67
CA PHE A 28 -5.58 5.33 -4.53
C PHE A 28 -5.06 3.89 -4.70
N GLN A 29 -3.76 3.71 -4.97
CA GLN A 29 -3.17 2.39 -5.08
C GLN A 29 -3.10 1.66 -3.73
N GLY A 30 -2.96 2.39 -2.62
CA GLY A 30 -2.95 1.85 -1.25
C GLY A 30 -4.17 0.99 -0.94
N LEU A 31 -5.36 1.42 -1.36
CA LEU A 31 -6.61 0.67 -1.18
C LEU A 31 -6.60 -0.69 -1.90
N GLU A 32 -6.13 -0.73 -3.15
CA GLU A 32 -6.10 -1.98 -3.92
C GLU A 32 -5.04 -2.95 -3.38
N ILE A 33 -3.88 -2.42 -2.97
CA ILE A 33 -2.85 -3.19 -2.27
C ILE A 33 -3.42 -3.79 -0.97
N LEU A 34 -4.15 -2.99 -0.19
CA LEU A 34 -4.76 -3.42 1.08
C LEU A 34 -5.68 -4.62 0.87
N LYS A 35 -6.60 -4.52 -0.10
CA LYS A 35 -7.53 -5.60 -0.41
C LYS A 35 -6.80 -6.88 -0.80
N HIS A 36 -5.73 -6.78 -1.60
CA HIS A 36 -4.94 -7.94 -2.01
C HIS A 36 -4.15 -8.55 -0.84
N LEU A 37 -3.60 -7.73 0.05
CA LEU A 37 -2.92 -8.23 1.24
C LEU A 37 -3.90 -8.89 2.23
N ILE A 38 -5.10 -8.34 2.44
CA ILE A 38 -6.14 -8.99 3.23
C ILE A 38 -6.46 -10.37 2.66
N LYS A 39 -6.64 -10.49 1.33
CA LYS A 39 -6.91 -11.77 0.68
C LYS A 39 -5.83 -12.82 0.99
N LEU A 40 -4.57 -12.42 0.79
CA LEU A 40 -3.41 -13.28 1.00
C LEU A 40 -3.21 -13.69 2.47
N LEU A 41 -3.56 -12.82 3.41
CA LEU A 41 -3.42 -13.09 4.84
C LEU A 41 -4.61 -13.88 5.40
N LYS A 42 -5.83 -13.64 4.93
CA LYS A 42 -7.05 -14.13 5.55
C LYS A 42 -7.43 -15.54 5.09
N TRP A 43 -7.21 -15.87 3.81
CA TRP A 43 -7.68 -17.13 3.21
C TRP A 43 -6.59 -17.95 2.55
N GLU A 44 -6.83 -19.26 2.45
CA GLU A 44 -6.04 -20.17 1.61
C GLU A 44 -6.59 -20.13 0.17
N ASP A 45 -5.96 -19.32 -0.68
CA ASP A 45 -6.26 -19.24 -2.13
C ASP A 45 -5.03 -19.58 -2.95
N SER A 46 -4.75 -20.88 -3.13
CA SER A 46 -3.58 -21.32 -3.91
C SER A 46 -3.68 -20.97 -5.40
N TYR A 47 -4.90 -20.80 -5.92
CA TYR A 47 -5.15 -20.53 -7.33
C TYR A 47 -4.79 -19.09 -7.71
N ASN A 48 -5.22 -18.10 -6.91
CA ASN A 48 -4.93 -16.69 -7.18
C ASN A 48 -3.73 -16.14 -6.41
N HIS A 49 -3.06 -16.96 -5.60
CA HIS A 49 -1.95 -16.53 -4.75
C HIS A 49 -0.90 -15.67 -5.49
N ASN A 50 -0.32 -16.24 -6.54
CA ASN A 50 0.73 -15.58 -7.32
C ASN A 50 0.22 -14.35 -8.08
N LYS A 51 -1.06 -14.37 -8.48
CA LYS A 51 -1.69 -13.22 -9.12
C LYS A 51 -1.75 -12.05 -8.15
N HIS A 52 -2.19 -12.27 -6.90
CA HIS A 52 -2.25 -11.23 -5.89
C HIS A 52 -0.86 -10.64 -5.59
N ILE A 53 0.16 -11.48 -5.47
CA ILE A 53 1.56 -11.05 -5.29
C ILE A 53 2.02 -10.20 -6.48
N GLY A 54 1.77 -10.65 -7.71
CA GLY A 54 2.11 -9.93 -8.94
C GLY A 54 1.47 -8.54 -9.00
N ASP A 55 0.18 -8.45 -8.70
CA ASP A 55 -0.57 -7.19 -8.68
C ASP A 55 0.00 -6.22 -7.63
N ILE A 56 0.22 -6.71 -6.39
CA ILE A 56 0.82 -5.91 -5.31
C ILE A 56 2.19 -5.38 -5.72
N ASN A 57 3.06 -6.24 -6.25
CA ASN A 57 4.39 -5.85 -6.70
C ASN A 57 4.31 -4.78 -7.81
N GLY A 58 3.42 -4.95 -8.78
CA GLY A 58 3.19 -3.98 -9.84
C GLY A 58 2.85 -2.60 -9.28
N TRP A 59 1.93 -2.53 -8.32
CA TRP A 59 1.56 -1.26 -7.67
C TRP A 59 2.70 -0.69 -6.82
N LEU A 60 3.34 -1.48 -5.96
CA LEU A 60 4.41 -0.98 -5.09
C LEU A 60 5.65 -0.51 -5.88
N PHE A 61 6.01 -1.17 -6.99
CA PHE A 61 7.04 -0.67 -7.89
C PHE A 61 6.64 0.62 -8.60
N SER A 62 5.36 0.76 -8.98
CA SER A 62 4.82 2.02 -9.52
C SER A 62 4.94 3.14 -8.48
N ILE A 63 4.51 2.89 -7.24
CA ILE A 63 4.59 3.85 -6.12
C ILE A 63 6.03 4.25 -5.84
N GLN A 64 6.96 3.28 -5.80
CA GLN A 64 8.38 3.58 -5.64
C GLN A 64 8.94 4.44 -6.79
N ARG A 65 8.33 4.52 -7.97
CA ARG A 65 8.80 5.42 -9.03
C ARG A 65 8.23 6.84 -8.90
N ILE A 66 7.25 7.06 -8.03
CA ILE A 66 6.66 8.37 -7.81
C ILE A 66 7.66 9.26 -7.06
N THR A 67 7.94 10.42 -7.64
CA THR A 67 8.72 11.49 -7.02
C THR A 67 8.04 12.82 -7.30
N TYR A 68 8.32 13.84 -6.49
CA TYR A 68 7.73 15.18 -6.65
C TYR A 68 8.80 16.28 -6.66
N LYS A 69 8.44 17.43 -7.25
CA LYS A 69 9.31 18.61 -7.33
C LYS A 69 9.45 19.33 -5.98
N PRO A 70 10.50 20.14 -5.78
CA PRO A 70 11.70 20.26 -6.59
C PRO A 70 12.70 19.19 -6.14
N LYS A 71 13.47 18.63 -7.10
CA LYS A 71 14.54 17.62 -6.90
C LYS A 71 14.13 16.14 -6.82
N ASN A 72 13.06 15.72 -7.50
CA ASN A 72 12.64 14.30 -7.54
C ASN A 72 12.61 13.68 -6.14
N LYS A 73 12.03 14.42 -5.19
CA LYS A 73 11.97 13.99 -3.79
C LYS A 73 11.00 12.84 -3.62
N ARG A 74 11.32 11.97 -2.67
CA ARG A 74 10.42 10.94 -2.15
C ARG A 74 9.76 11.44 -0.88
N PHE A 75 8.58 10.88 -0.58
CA PHE A 75 7.98 11.05 0.72
C PHE A 75 8.79 10.29 1.79
N LYS A 76 8.66 10.71 3.05
CA LYS A 76 9.23 9.97 4.18
C LYS A 76 8.45 8.68 4.43
N SER A 77 9.07 7.73 5.12
CA SER A 77 8.45 6.47 5.55
C SER A 77 7.11 6.66 6.26
N GLU A 78 6.99 7.65 7.15
CA GLU A 78 5.76 7.88 7.90
C GLU A 78 4.62 8.34 6.98
N GLN A 79 4.95 9.13 5.97
CA GLN A 79 3.97 9.61 4.98
C GLN A 79 3.53 8.48 4.06
N TYR A 80 4.46 7.62 3.61
CA TYR A 80 4.07 6.42 2.86
C TYR A 80 3.17 5.51 3.70
N TYR A 81 3.49 5.30 4.98
CA TYR A 81 2.65 4.51 5.87
C TYR A 81 1.24 5.11 6.01
N GLN A 82 1.16 6.43 6.17
CA GLN A 82 -0.11 7.14 6.20
C GLN A 82 -0.91 6.90 4.91
N PHE A 83 -0.34 7.22 3.74
CA PHE A 83 -1.05 7.15 2.46
C PHE A 83 -1.42 5.72 2.04
N LEU A 84 -0.54 4.76 2.31
CA LEU A 84 -0.73 3.37 1.92
C LEU A 84 -1.68 2.62 2.85
N PHE A 85 -1.75 2.99 4.13
CA PHE A 85 -2.47 2.23 5.15
C PHE A 85 -3.43 3.08 5.99
N GLU A 86 -2.93 4.10 6.69
CA GLU A 86 -3.77 4.81 7.67
C GLU A 86 -4.92 5.57 7.01
N GLU A 87 -4.79 6.07 5.78
CA GLU A 87 -5.91 6.68 5.04
C GLU A 87 -7.04 5.67 4.74
N GLN A 88 -6.75 4.36 4.77
CA GLN A 88 -7.70 3.29 4.43
C GLN A 88 -8.22 2.52 5.64
N VAL A 89 -7.43 2.43 6.72
CA VAL A 89 -7.69 1.63 7.92
C VAL A 89 -7.31 2.43 9.16
N LYS A 90 -8.30 2.75 10.00
CA LYS A 90 -8.10 3.41 11.31
C LYS A 90 -8.21 2.42 12.46
N SER A 91 -8.88 1.29 12.26
CA SER A 91 -9.17 0.31 13.29
C SER A 91 -9.38 -1.10 12.73
N LEU A 92 -9.50 -2.08 13.63
CA LEU A 92 -9.90 -3.44 13.30
C LEU A 92 -11.28 -3.51 12.62
N ASP A 93 -12.20 -2.59 12.94
CA ASP A 93 -13.54 -2.58 12.36
C ASP A 93 -13.54 -2.26 10.86
N ASP A 94 -12.55 -1.52 10.39
CA ASP A 94 -12.38 -1.28 8.95
C ASP A 94 -11.99 -2.58 8.24
N ILE A 95 -11.10 -3.38 8.82
CA ILE A 95 -10.76 -4.72 8.30
C ILE A 95 -11.99 -5.63 8.28
N ASN A 96 -12.79 -5.62 9.35
CA ASN A 96 -14.05 -6.36 9.41
C ASN A 96 -14.99 -5.95 8.28
N THR A 97 -15.08 -4.65 8.00
CA THR A 97 -15.90 -4.07 6.94
C THR A 97 -15.43 -4.52 5.56
N TYR A 98 -14.13 -4.41 5.26
CA TYR A 98 -13.56 -4.89 3.99
C TYR A 98 -13.84 -6.39 3.76
N ILE A 99 -13.63 -7.21 4.80
CA ILE A 99 -13.86 -8.66 4.71
C ILE A 99 -15.32 -8.98 4.44
N LYS A 100 -16.24 -8.29 5.13
CA LYS A 100 -17.68 -8.57 5.03
C LYS A 100 -18.32 -8.04 3.75
N ILE A 101 -17.92 -6.85 3.29
CA ILE A 101 -18.58 -6.13 2.20
C ILE A 101 -17.84 -6.38 0.89
N ASP A 102 -16.56 -6.00 0.82
CA ASP A 102 -15.80 -5.95 -0.43
C ASP A 102 -15.22 -7.31 -0.83
N LEU A 103 -14.97 -8.18 0.16
CA LEU A 103 -14.33 -9.48 -0.03
C LEU A 103 -15.27 -10.67 0.25
N LYS A 104 -16.58 -10.42 0.18
CA LYS A 104 -17.61 -11.45 0.44
C LYS A 104 -17.44 -12.70 -0.44
N ASP A 105 -16.92 -12.54 -1.65
CA ASP A 105 -16.74 -13.63 -2.62
C ASP A 105 -15.62 -14.60 -2.21
N TYR A 106 -14.82 -14.25 -1.19
CA TYR A 106 -13.81 -15.13 -0.58
C TYR A 106 -14.38 -15.92 0.62
N SER A 107 -15.65 -15.72 0.99
CA SER A 107 -16.25 -16.35 2.18
C SER A 107 -16.36 -17.87 2.13
N ASN A 108 -16.29 -18.45 0.92
CA ASN A 108 -16.28 -19.90 0.69
C ASN A 108 -14.88 -20.53 0.82
N LEU A 109 -13.82 -19.73 0.86
CA LEU A 109 -12.46 -20.24 1.00
C LEU A 109 -12.13 -20.55 2.46
N LYS A 110 -11.19 -21.46 2.65
CA LYS A 110 -10.71 -21.83 3.98
C LYS A 110 -10.03 -20.63 4.65
N VAL A 111 -10.56 -20.22 5.80
CA VAL A 111 -9.98 -19.17 6.62
C VAL A 111 -8.70 -19.67 7.27
N LYS A 112 -7.62 -18.89 7.12
CA LYS A 112 -6.31 -19.18 7.68
C LYS A 112 -6.05 -18.45 9.00
N ASN A 113 -6.42 -17.17 9.05
CA ASN A 113 -6.08 -16.27 10.15
C ASN A 113 -7.32 -15.52 10.68
N SER A 114 -7.27 -15.07 11.94
CA SER A 114 -8.30 -14.18 12.52
C SER A 114 -8.20 -12.76 11.96
N ASN A 115 -9.22 -11.93 12.13
CA ASN A 115 -9.20 -10.56 11.63
C ASN A 115 -8.20 -9.70 12.42
N GLU A 116 -8.04 -9.98 13.73
CA GLU A 116 -7.06 -9.34 14.62
C GLU A 116 -5.63 -9.63 14.18
N TYR A 117 -5.36 -10.88 13.77
CA TYR A 117 -4.08 -11.27 13.21
C TYR A 117 -3.82 -10.51 11.90
N VAL A 118 -4.80 -10.50 10.99
CA VAL A 118 -4.69 -9.79 9.70
C VAL A 118 -4.38 -8.30 9.93
N TYR A 119 -5.12 -7.64 10.82
CA TYR A 119 -4.89 -6.23 11.16
C TYR A 119 -3.47 -5.99 11.70
N THR A 120 -3.04 -6.79 12.67
CA THR A 120 -1.71 -6.66 13.28
C THR A 120 -0.59 -6.88 12.25
N GLU A 121 -0.74 -7.89 11.40
CA GLU A 121 0.24 -8.22 10.37
C GLU A 121 0.32 -7.12 9.30
N LEU A 122 -0.83 -6.57 8.86
CA LEU A 122 -0.87 -5.43 7.94
C LEU A 122 -0.14 -4.22 8.54
N CYS A 123 -0.40 -3.86 9.80
CA CYS A 123 0.30 -2.76 10.46
C CYS A 123 1.84 -2.93 10.41
N SER A 124 2.32 -4.14 10.69
CA SER A 124 3.75 -4.46 10.66
C SER A 124 4.33 -4.41 9.24
N LEU A 125 3.63 -5.04 8.29
CA LEU A 125 4.04 -5.15 6.90
C LEU A 125 4.11 -3.77 6.21
N TYR A 126 3.08 -2.94 6.37
CA TYR A 126 3.07 -1.60 5.78
C TYR A 126 4.17 -0.70 6.34
N LYS A 127 4.54 -0.82 7.62
CA LYS A 127 5.71 -0.09 8.17
C LYS A 127 6.99 -0.47 7.45
N LYS A 128 7.24 -1.76 7.24
CA LYS A 128 8.44 -2.26 6.54
C LYS A 128 8.45 -1.81 5.06
N ILE A 129 7.33 -1.95 4.37
CA ILE A 129 7.18 -1.51 2.97
C ILE A 129 7.44 -0.02 2.84
N SER A 130 6.90 0.79 3.76
CA SER A 130 7.02 2.24 3.69
C SER A 130 8.45 2.73 3.87
N VAL A 131 9.23 2.07 4.73
CA VAL A 131 10.68 2.31 4.86
C VAL A 131 11.39 1.98 3.54
N ASP A 132 11.19 0.77 3.01
CA ASP A 132 11.87 0.37 1.80
C ASP A 132 11.50 1.24 0.58
N ILE A 133 10.24 1.65 0.44
CA ILE A 133 9.81 2.56 -0.65
C ILE A 133 10.40 3.96 -0.50
N SER A 134 10.46 4.47 0.74
CA SER A 134 11.11 5.75 1.05
C SER A 134 12.57 5.74 0.62
N ASP A 135 13.26 4.62 0.85
CA ASP A 135 14.69 4.47 0.55
C ASP A 135 14.95 3.98 -0.89
N GLY A 136 13.91 3.62 -1.65
CA GLY A 136 14.05 3.09 -3.00
C GLY A 136 14.57 1.64 -3.05
N LEU A 137 14.38 0.90 -1.96
CA LEU A 137 14.89 -0.46 -1.70
C LEU A 137 13.80 -1.53 -1.74
N PHE A 138 12.58 -1.21 -2.17
CA PHE A 138 11.54 -2.21 -2.38
C PHE A 138 11.93 -3.10 -3.56
N ILE A 139 11.99 -4.41 -3.30
CA ILE A 139 12.40 -5.45 -4.26
C ILE A 139 11.30 -6.50 -4.51
N GLY A 140 10.15 -6.37 -3.84
CA GLY A 140 9.04 -7.32 -3.93
C GLY A 140 8.45 -7.66 -2.56
N ILE A 141 7.15 -7.96 -2.54
CA ILE A 141 6.40 -8.25 -1.32
C ILE A 141 6.83 -9.57 -0.67
N ASP A 142 7.36 -10.50 -1.46
CA ASP A 142 7.88 -11.79 -0.98
C ASP A 142 9.04 -11.61 0.03
N LYS A 143 9.78 -10.48 -0.04
CA LYS A 143 10.83 -10.12 0.93
C LYS A 143 10.32 -10.16 2.37
N TYR A 144 9.06 -9.78 2.59
CA TYR A 144 8.53 -9.59 3.94
C TYR A 144 8.04 -10.88 4.58
N GLY A 145 8.14 -12.02 3.88
CA GLY A 145 8.07 -13.35 4.49
C GLY A 145 6.80 -13.60 5.27
N THR A 146 5.69 -12.94 4.89
CA THR A 146 4.37 -13.36 5.32
C THR A 146 4.26 -14.83 4.95
N ASN A 147 3.95 -15.69 5.92
CA ASN A 147 3.90 -17.15 5.80
C ASN A 147 2.87 -17.55 4.74
N TYR A 148 3.15 -17.33 3.46
CA TYR A 148 2.34 -17.63 2.30
C TYR A 148 2.45 -19.08 1.89
N GLN A 149 3.23 -19.88 2.66
CA GLN A 149 3.44 -21.29 2.43
C GLN A 149 2.10 -22.01 2.32
N THR A 150 1.76 -22.29 1.07
CA THR A 150 0.89 -23.38 0.68
C THR A 150 1.53 -24.62 1.28
N THR A 151 0.80 -25.29 2.17
CA THR A 151 1.09 -26.68 2.50
C THR A 151 1.04 -27.43 1.17
N ARG A 152 2.20 -27.70 0.56
CA ARG A 152 2.29 -28.74 -0.46
C ARG A 152 1.94 -30.03 0.27
N ALA A 153 0.76 -30.56 -0.02
CA ALA A 153 0.46 -31.94 0.31
C ALA A 153 1.57 -32.79 -0.33
N VAL A 154 2.32 -33.47 0.53
CA VAL A 154 3.22 -34.58 0.15
C VAL A 154 2.35 -35.82 0.01
#